data_AF-A0A401IAA6-F1
#
_entry.id   AF-A0A401IAA6-F1
#
_cell.length_a   1.000
_cell.length_b   1.000
_cell.length_c   1.000
_cell.angle_alpha   90.00
_cell.angle_beta   90.00
_cell.angle_gamma   90.00
#
_symmetry.space_group_name_H-M   'P 1'
#
loop_
_entity.id
_entity.type
_entity.pdbx_description
1 polymer ?
#
loop_
_entity_poly.entity_id
_entity_poly.type
_entity_poly.pdbx_seq_one_letter_code
_entity_poly.pdbx_strand_id
1 'polypeptide(L)'
;MTFFKLYPKKEDLLIYYMRVWLTEQIIAIDRAGLRGFEVVRHLLQGVARESAHRPGMMPSLISFLSEMKMHPRMPELSEAEVRLLFPGQEEQGRVSPNLFLVFLHAMQEAEQEGKLRTEVTVDEAVKVLFTIFYGSFLTAQQFASADIYGFYELHLRLIERS
;
A
#
# COMPACT_ATOMS: atom_id res chain seq x y z
N MET A 1 29.36 -8.59 -10.65
CA MET A 1 28.78 -7.28 -11.02
C MET A 1 27.36 -7.52 -11.52
N THR A 2 26.38 -7.62 -10.61
CA THR A 2 25.03 -8.12 -10.94
C THR A 2 23.92 -7.18 -10.47
N PHE A 3 24.10 -6.50 -9.33
CA PHE A 3 23.10 -5.58 -8.77
C PHE A 3 22.83 -4.35 -9.66
N PHE A 4 23.88 -3.62 -10.07
CA PHE A 4 23.75 -2.45 -10.96
C PHE A 4 23.26 -2.79 -12.38
N LYS A 5 23.35 -4.06 -12.81
CA LYS A 5 22.79 -4.50 -14.10
C LYS A 5 21.28 -4.73 -14.03
N LEU A 6 20.77 -5.13 -12.86
CA LEU A 6 19.35 -5.42 -12.64
C LEU A 6 18.57 -4.18 -12.21
N TYR A 7 19.20 -3.27 -11.44
CA TYR A 7 18.61 -2.01 -10.98
C TYR A 7 19.55 -0.86 -11.33
N PRO A 8 19.47 -0.33 -12.58
CA PRO A 8 20.33 0.77 -13.02
C PRO A 8 20.07 2.06 -12.24
N LYS A 9 18.88 2.20 -11.62
CA LYS A 9 18.55 3.33 -10.77
C LYS A 9 17.94 2.88 -9.43
N LYS A 10 18.11 3.70 -8.39
CA LYS A 10 17.57 3.43 -7.02
C LYS A 10 16.05 3.28 -7.06
N GLU A 11 15.39 3.99 -7.96
CA GLU A 11 13.95 4.00 -8.17
C GLU A 11 13.43 2.63 -8.64
N ASP A 12 14.17 1.93 -9.49
CA ASP A 12 13.76 0.60 -9.99
C ASP A 12 13.67 -0.41 -8.84
N LEU A 13 14.59 -0.29 -7.86
CA LEU A 13 14.57 -1.11 -6.65
C LEU A 13 13.38 -0.78 -5.75
N LEU A 14 13.00 0.51 -5.62
CA LEU A 14 11.84 0.93 -4.85
C LEU A 14 10.54 0.40 -5.46
N ILE A 15 10.42 0.45 -6.79
CA ILE A 15 9.23 -0.08 -7.49
C ILE A 15 9.19 -1.62 -7.37
N TYR A 16 10.32 -2.30 -7.49
CA TYR A 16 10.40 -3.75 -7.25
C TYR A 16 9.99 -4.11 -5.82
N TYR A 17 10.51 -3.38 -4.83
CA TYR A 17 10.12 -3.55 -3.43
C TYR A 17 8.62 -3.33 -3.24
N MET A 18 8.05 -2.27 -3.84
CA MET A 18 6.61 -2.01 -3.78
C MET A 18 5.79 -3.13 -4.41
N ARG A 19 6.24 -3.68 -5.55
CA ARG A 19 5.63 -4.84 -6.20
C ARG A 19 5.57 -6.02 -5.24
N VAL A 20 6.70 -6.40 -4.63
CA VAL A 20 6.75 -7.54 -3.71
C VAL A 20 5.91 -7.27 -2.47
N TRP A 21 6.14 -6.16 -1.78
CA TRP A 21 5.45 -5.80 -0.55
C TRP A 21 3.94 -5.75 -0.71
N LEU A 22 3.43 -5.09 -1.75
CA LEU A 22 1.98 -4.97 -1.96
C LEU A 22 1.35 -6.34 -2.27
N THR A 23 2.08 -7.23 -2.93
CA THR A 23 1.61 -8.60 -3.19
C THR A 23 1.50 -9.41 -1.91
N GLU A 24 2.48 -9.30 -1.01
CA GLU A 24 2.42 -9.91 0.31
C GLU A 24 1.23 -9.39 1.12
N GLN A 25 0.96 -8.08 1.05
CA GLN A 25 -0.21 -7.50 1.73
C GLN A 25 -1.52 -8.05 1.16
N ILE A 26 -1.67 -8.12 -0.18
CA ILE A 26 -2.88 -8.67 -0.82
C ILE A 26 -3.10 -10.13 -0.43
N ILE A 27 -2.04 -10.95 -0.46
CA ILE A 27 -2.12 -12.36 -0.03
C ILE A 27 -2.57 -12.45 1.44
N ALA A 28 -2.05 -11.57 2.32
CA ALA A 28 -2.43 -11.55 3.71
C ALA A 28 -3.88 -11.11 3.93
N ILE A 29 -4.35 -10.11 3.17
CA ILE A 29 -5.74 -9.64 3.15
C ILE A 29 -6.68 -10.78 2.74
N ASP A 30 -6.39 -11.44 1.61
CA ASP A 30 -7.19 -12.54 1.09
C ASP A 30 -7.26 -13.70 2.09
N ARG A 31 -6.12 -14.09 2.66
CA ARG A 31 -6.04 -15.19 3.64
C ARG A 31 -6.82 -14.90 4.91
N ALA A 32 -6.79 -13.65 5.38
CA ALA A 32 -7.52 -13.23 6.57
C ALA A 32 -8.99 -12.90 6.30
N GLY A 33 -9.41 -12.86 5.04
CA GLY A 33 -10.78 -12.50 4.65
C GLY A 33 -11.16 -11.07 5.04
N LEU A 34 -10.19 -10.15 5.04
CA LEU A 34 -10.42 -8.75 5.43
C LEU A 34 -11.24 -8.04 4.36
N ARG A 35 -12.12 -7.12 4.79
CA ARG A 35 -13.01 -6.38 3.89
C ARG A 35 -13.10 -4.91 4.29
N GLY A 36 -13.53 -4.07 3.36
CA GLY A 36 -13.86 -2.69 3.69
C GLY A 36 -12.68 -1.92 4.30
N PHE A 37 -12.93 -1.19 5.39
CA PHE A 37 -11.89 -0.48 6.13
C PHE A 37 -10.83 -1.39 6.77
N GLU A 38 -11.10 -2.68 7.00
CA GLU A 38 -10.09 -3.60 7.55
C GLU A 38 -8.94 -3.83 6.57
N VAL A 39 -9.24 -3.89 5.26
CA VAL A 39 -8.24 -3.94 4.18
C VAL A 39 -7.34 -2.71 4.22
N VAL A 40 -7.96 -1.53 4.30
CA VAL A 40 -7.23 -0.26 4.32
C VAL A 40 -6.34 -0.19 5.56
N ARG A 41 -6.88 -0.52 6.73
CA ARG A 41 -6.11 -0.55 7.98
C ARG A 41 -4.94 -1.52 7.91
N HIS A 42 -5.14 -2.72 7.38
CA HIS A 42 -4.07 -3.70 7.21
C HIS A 42 -2.91 -3.14 6.38
N LEU A 43 -3.22 -2.49 5.25
CA LEU A 43 -2.20 -1.84 4.41
C LEU A 43 -1.44 -0.75 5.16
N LEU A 44 -2.16 0.16 5.84
CA LEU A 44 -1.55 1.29 6.55
C LEU A 44 -0.73 0.83 7.76
N GLN A 45 -1.19 -0.21 8.48
CA GLN A 45 -0.40 -0.88 9.51
C GLN A 45 0.86 -1.52 8.91
N GLY A 46 0.75 -2.14 7.72
CA GLY A 46 1.88 -2.68 6.98
C GLY A 46 2.93 -1.61 6.66
N VAL A 47 2.50 -0.41 6.26
CA VAL A 47 3.40 0.73 6.02
C VAL A 47 4.11 1.16 7.30
N ALA A 48 3.38 1.35 8.40
CA ALA A 48 3.96 1.73 9.68
C ALA A 48 4.96 0.66 10.19
N ARG A 49 4.61 -0.63 10.05
CA ARG A 49 5.47 -1.76 10.40
C ARG A 49 6.76 -1.76 9.58
N GLU A 50 6.67 -1.61 8.26
CA GLU A 50 7.87 -1.58 7.40
C GLU A 50 8.76 -0.39 7.72
N SER A 51 8.18 0.78 8.02
CA SER A 51 8.95 1.95 8.43
C SER A 51 9.72 1.73 9.74
N ALA A 52 9.18 0.94 10.67
CA ALA A 52 9.84 0.59 11.93
C ALA A 52 10.93 -0.49 11.73
N HIS A 53 10.67 -1.51 10.91
CA HIS A 53 11.60 -2.65 10.73
C HIS A 53 12.75 -2.34 9.78
N ARG A 54 12.50 -1.53 8.75
CA ARG A 54 13.47 -1.17 7.71
C ARG A 54 13.50 0.36 7.55
N PRO A 55 14.06 1.08 8.54
CA PRO A 55 14.08 2.54 8.52
C PRO A 55 14.83 3.01 7.28
N GLY A 56 14.08 3.63 6.35
CA GLY A 56 14.61 4.18 5.10
C GLY A 56 13.97 3.62 3.83
N MET A 57 13.53 2.35 3.81
CA MET A 57 12.90 1.75 2.61
C MET A 57 11.54 2.37 2.34
N MET A 58 10.61 2.22 3.28
CA MET A 58 9.24 2.75 3.15
C MET A 58 9.21 4.29 3.04
N PRO A 59 9.99 5.06 3.84
CA PRO A 59 10.19 6.48 3.59
C PRO A 59 10.63 6.83 2.17
N SER A 60 11.69 6.17 1.67
CA SER A 60 12.21 6.45 0.33
C SER A 60 11.18 6.14 -0.75
N LEU A 61 10.41 5.06 -0.58
CA LEU A 61 9.34 4.70 -1.50
C LEU A 61 8.22 5.75 -1.50
N ILE A 62 7.75 6.16 -0.33
CA ILE A 62 6.65 7.14 -0.21
C ILE A 62 7.07 8.50 -0.78
N SER A 63 8.27 8.99 -0.44
CA SER A 63 8.81 10.22 -1.02
C SER A 63 8.90 10.12 -2.54
N PHE A 64 9.49 9.04 -3.05
CA PHE A 64 9.58 8.78 -4.49
C PHE A 64 8.22 8.82 -5.17
N LEU A 65 7.23 8.04 -4.69
CA LEU A 65 5.89 7.98 -5.27
C LEU A 65 5.16 9.33 -5.20
N SER A 66 5.37 10.13 -4.15
CA SER A 66 4.71 11.43 -3.98
C SER A 66 5.20 12.50 -4.97
N GLU A 67 6.42 12.35 -5.50
CA GLU A 67 7.01 13.27 -6.48
C GLU A 67 6.69 12.86 -7.92
N MET A 68 6.18 11.64 -8.14
CA MET A 68 5.85 11.16 -9.48
C MET A 68 4.57 11.80 -10.02
N LYS A 69 4.60 12.20 -11.30
CA LYS A 69 3.41 12.67 -12.01
C LYS A 69 2.41 11.56 -12.35
N MET A 70 2.85 10.30 -12.30
CA MET A 70 2.06 9.11 -12.64
C MET A 70 2.60 7.93 -11.83
N HIS A 71 1.72 7.05 -11.33
CA HIS A 71 2.16 5.84 -10.64
C HIS A 71 3.07 4.99 -11.54
N PRO A 72 4.17 4.46 -10.99
CA PRO A 72 5.08 3.64 -11.77
C PRO A 72 4.39 2.35 -12.19
N ARG A 73 4.68 1.87 -13.40
CA ARG A 73 4.33 0.52 -13.80
C ARG A 73 5.17 -0.45 -12.96
N MET A 74 4.51 -1.37 -12.27
CA MET A 74 5.18 -2.43 -11.52
C MET A 74 5.96 -3.35 -12.48
N PRO A 75 7.15 -3.82 -12.08
CA PRO A 75 7.86 -4.83 -12.85
C PRO A 75 7.11 -6.16 -12.82
N GLU A 76 7.22 -6.90 -13.93
CA GLU A 76 6.80 -8.30 -13.98
C GLU A 76 7.86 -9.17 -13.31
N LEU A 77 7.41 -10.10 -12.46
CA LEU A 77 8.28 -11.06 -11.80
C LEU A 77 8.45 -12.28 -12.68
N SER A 78 9.67 -12.78 -12.81
CA SER A 78 9.92 -14.04 -13.50
C SER A 78 9.29 -15.22 -12.74
N GLU A 79 9.07 -16.35 -13.42
CA GLU A 79 8.53 -17.55 -12.76
C GLU A 79 9.40 -18.03 -11.58
N ALA A 80 10.72 -17.90 -11.71
CA ALA A 80 11.65 -18.26 -10.65
C ALA A 80 11.49 -17.34 -9.43
N GLU A 81 11.34 -16.04 -9.65
CA GLU A 81 11.08 -15.08 -8.57
C GLU A 81 9.73 -15.33 -7.90
N VAL A 82 8.68 -15.61 -8.66
CA VAL A 82 7.36 -15.91 -8.09
C VAL A 82 7.44 -17.13 -7.16
N ARG A 83 8.04 -18.23 -7.62
CA ARG A 83 8.20 -19.45 -6.81
C ARG A 83 9.07 -19.22 -5.57
N LEU A 84 10.07 -18.35 -5.68
CA LEU A 84 10.98 -18.04 -4.58
C LEU A 84 10.33 -17.13 -3.53
N LEU A 85 9.61 -16.10 -3.97
CA LEU A 85 9.06 -15.06 -3.11
C LEU A 85 7.69 -15.41 -2.54
N PHE A 86 6.88 -16.19 -3.26
CA PHE A 86 5.50 -16.52 -2.88
C PHE A 86 5.24 -18.04 -2.90
N PRO A 87 6.00 -18.84 -2.13
CA PRO A 87 5.85 -20.29 -2.13
C PRO A 87 4.45 -20.70 -1.65
N GLY A 88 3.75 -21.49 -2.47
CA GLY A 88 2.38 -21.95 -2.23
C GLY A 88 1.29 -20.91 -2.52
N GLN A 89 1.66 -19.73 -3.02
CA GLN A 89 0.75 -18.64 -3.42
C GLN A 89 1.15 -18.08 -4.80
N GLU A 90 1.70 -18.93 -5.67
CA GLU A 90 2.34 -18.54 -6.92
C GLU A 90 1.36 -17.85 -7.88
N GLU A 91 0.10 -18.30 -7.94
CA GLU A 91 -0.90 -17.68 -8.83
C GLU A 91 -1.18 -16.22 -8.45
N GLN A 92 -1.31 -15.92 -7.14
CA GLN A 92 -1.42 -14.55 -6.65
C GLN A 92 -0.11 -13.78 -6.89
N GLY A 93 1.04 -14.44 -6.69
CA GLY A 93 2.36 -13.88 -6.94
C GLY A 93 2.60 -13.44 -8.39
N ARG A 94 2.04 -14.17 -9.37
CA ARG A 94 2.12 -13.82 -10.81
C ARG A 94 1.38 -12.52 -11.14
N VAL A 95 0.29 -12.22 -10.45
CA VAL A 95 -0.54 -11.04 -10.73
C VAL A 95 0.13 -9.77 -10.25
N SER A 96 0.31 -8.80 -11.15
CA SER A 96 0.80 -7.48 -10.78
C SER A 96 -0.23 -6.75 -9.90
N PRO A 97 0.14 -6.31 -8.68
CA PRO A 97 -0.78 -5.68 -7.77
C PRO A 97 -1.10 -4.26 -8.24
N ASN A 98 -2.27 -3.78 -7.84
CA ASN A 98 -2.72 -2.44 -8.17
C ASN A 98 -3.39 -1.81 -6.95
N LEU A 99 -2.70 -0.84 -6.31
CA LEU A 99 -3.19 -0.18 -5.11
C LEU A 99 -4.52 0.55 -5.33
N PHE A 100 -4.75 1.12 -6.52
CA PHE A 100 -6.03 1.74 -6.86
C PHE A 100 -7.17 0.73 -6.81
N LEU A 101 -6.98 -0.47 -7.39
CA LEU A 101 -8.02 -1.51 -7.35
C LEU A 101 -8.25 -2.03 -5.93
N VAL A 102 -7.20 -2.15 -5.12
CA VAL A 102 -7.34 -2.53 -3.70
C VAL A 102 -8.18 -1.51 -2.93
N PHE A 103 -7.89 -0.21 -3.09
CA PHE A 103 -8.68 0.85 -2.46
C PHE A 103 -10.11 0.91 -3.01
N LEU A 104 -10.29 0.76 -4.32
CA LEU A 104 -11.61 0.78 -4.94
C LEU A 104 -12.50 -0.34 -4.39
N HIS A 105 -12.00 -1.57 -4.39
CA HIS A 105 -12.75 -2.72 -3.87
C HIS A 105 -13.05 -2.55 -2.38
N ALA A 106 -12.06 -2.15 -1.57
CA ALA A 106 -12.28 -1.87 -0.15
C ALA A 106 -13.37 -0.81 0.07
N MET A 107 -13.40 0.28 -0.71
CA MET A 107 -14.42 1.31 -0.53
C MET A 107 -15.81 0.89 -1.03
N GLN A 108 -15.89 0.07 -2.08
CA GLN A 108 -17.15 -0.55 -2.49
C GLN A 108 -17.73 -1.44 -1.38
N GLU A 109 -16.89 -2.25 -0.72
CA GLU A 109 -17.33 -3.07 0.40
C GLU A 109 -17.74 -2.22 1.61
N ALA A 110 -16.96 -1.19 1.94
CA ALA A 110 -17.29 -0.30 3.05
C ALA A 110 -18.62 0.46 2.84
N GLU A 111 -18.93 0.84 1.60
CA GLU A 111 -20.22 1.42 1.23
C GLU A 111 -21.36 0.41 1.40
N GLN A 112 -21.19 -0.82 0.90
CA GLN A 112 -22.17 -1.90 1.05
C GLN A 112 -22.44 -2.25 2.52
N GLU A 113 -21.41 -2.17 3.37
CA GLU A 113 -21.51 -2.38 4.81
C GLU A 113 -22.09 -1.17 5.57
N GLY A 114 -22.35 -0.04 4.89
CA GLY A 114 -22.82 1.19 5.51
C GLY A 114 -21.80 1.87 6.42
N LYS A 115 -20.52 1.50 6.32
CA LYS A 115 -19.40 2.06 7.09
C LYS A 115 -18.75 3.25 6.42
N LEU A 116 -18.89 3.42 5.10
CA LEU A 116 -18.50 4.65 4.43
C LEU A 116 -19.49 5.77 4.79
N ARG A 117 -19.00 6.98 5.07
CA ARG A 117 -19.88 8.13 5.33
C ARG A 117 -20.78 8.43 4.13
N THR A 118 -22.04 8.76 4.40
CA THR A 118 -23.09 8.95 3.40
C THR A 118 -22.84 10.12 2.45
N GLU A 119 -22.02 11.08 2.86
CA GLU A 119 -21.66 12.26 2.06
C GLU A 119 -20.46 12.01 1.14
N VAL A 120 -19.82 10.84 1.23
CA VAL A 120 -18.59 10.51 0.50
C VAL A 120 -18.88 9.39 -0.48
N THR A 121 -18.71 9.66 -1.77
CA THR A 121 -18.79 8.61 -2.80
C THR A 121 -17.55 7.70 -2.76
N VAL A 122 -17.67 6.48 -3.29
CA VAL A 122 -16.54 5.54 -3.42
C VAL A 122 -15.36 6.17 -4.15
N ASP A 123 -15.60 6.90 -5.24
CA ASP A 123 -14.53 7.56 -6.02
C ASP A 123 -13.80 8.65 -5.22
N GLU A 124 -14.55 9.46 -4.46
CA GLU A 124 -13.96 10.43 -3.53
C GLU A 124 -13.18 9.74 -2.41
N ALA A 125 -13.71 8.66 -1.84
CA ALA A 125 -13.05 7.88 -0.81
C ALA A 125 -11.71 7.34 -1.30
N VAL A 126 -11.64 6.78 -2.52
CA VAL A 126 -10.39 6.28 -3.11
C VAL A 126 -9.34 7.40 -3.24
N LYS A 127 -9.73 8.59 -3.71
CA LYS A 127 -8.83 9.76 -3.79
C LYS A 127 -8.34 10.17 -2.41
N VAL A 128 -9.24 10.23 -1.43
CA VAL A 128 -8.89 10.51 -0.03
C VAL A 128 -7.95 9.46 0.51
N LEU A 129 -8.13 8.17 0.21
CA LEU A 129 -7.23 7.10 0.65
C LEU A 129 -5.81 7.27 0.11
N PHE A 130 -5.63 7.72 -1.13
CA PHE A 130 -4.29 8.06 -1.64
C PHE A 130 -3.69 9.26 -0.90
N THR A 131 -4.48 10.30 -0.63
CA THR A 131 -4.03 11.43 0.20
C THR A 131 -3.66 10.99 1.61
N ILE A 132 -4.43 10.08 2.23
CA ILE A 132 -4.13 9.52 3.54
C ILE A 132 -2.85 8.70 3.46
N PHE A 133 -2.71 7.80 2.50
CA PHE A 133 -1.56 6.90 2.32
C PHE A 133 -0.24 7.67 2.28
N TYR A 134 -0.15 8.73 1.46
CA TYR A 134 1.05 9.57 1.34
C TYR A 134 1.13 10.64 2.43
N GLY A 135 0.08 11.44 2.57
CA GLY A 135 0.06 12.64 3.39
C GLY A 135 0.18 12.34 4.87
N SER A 136 -0.53 11.33 5.39
CA SER A 136 -0.43 11.00 6.82
C SER A 136 0.97 10.55 7.21
N PHE A 137 1.63 9.79 6.32
CA PHE A 137 3.00 9.34 6.53
C PHE A 137 3.97 10.53 6.57
N LEU A 138 3.92 11.38 5.55
CA LEU A 138 4.79 12.55 5.43
C LEU A 138 4.56 13.52 6.60
N THR A 139 3.30 13.71 7.03
CA THR A 139 2.98 14.49 8.22
C THR A 139 3.59 13.84 9.46
N ALA A 140 3.42 12.54 9.69
CA ALA A 140 4.04 11.87 10.84
C ALA A 140 5.57 12.07 10.89
N GLN A 141 6.24 11.99 9.74
CA GLN A 141 7.67 12.28 9.62
C GLN A 141 8.03 13.72 9.93
N GLN A 142 7.25 14.69 9.43
CA GLN A 142 7.47 16.11 9.68
C GLN A 142 7.37 16.45 11.18
N PHE A 143 6.51 15.74 11.91
CA PHE A 143 6.37 15.85 13.36
C PHE A 143 7.37 14.98 14.16
N ALA A 144 8.28 14.26 13.48
CA ALA A 144 9.19 13.29 14.08
C ALA A 144 8.48 12.26 14.99
N SER A 145 7.24 11.92 14.65
CA SER A 145 6.44 10.97 15.43
C SER A 145 6.84 9.53 15.14
N ALA A 146 7.02 8.73 16.19
CA ALA A 146 7.15 7.28 16.07
C ALA A 146 5.80 6.60 15.79
N ASP A 147 4.68 7.26 16.10
CA ASP A 147 3.33 6.73 15.92
C ASP A 147 2.77 7.07 14.53
N ILE A 148 3.33 6.48 13.48
CA ILE A 148 2.86 6.68 12.10
C ILE A 148 1.42 6.17 11.94
N TYR A 149 1.08 5.06 12.59
CA TYR A 149 -0.25 4.46 12.47
C TYR A 149 -1.35 5.32 13.12
N GLY A 150 -1.06 6.01 14.22
CA GLY A 150 -1.98 6.97 14.83
C GLY A 150 -2.39 8.09 13.87
N PHE A 151 -1.47 8.59 13.03
CA PHE A 151 -1.80 9.58 11.99
C PHE A 151 -2.71 8.99 10.92
N TYR A 152 -2.48 7.74 10.52
CA TYR A 152 -3.36 7.05 9.57
C TYR A 152 -4.78 6.86 10.13
N GLU A 153 -4.91 6.35 11.35
CA GLU A 153 -6.21 6.17 12.00
C GLU A 153 -6.95 7.50 12.19
N LEU A 154 -6.23 8.56 12.59
CA LEU A 154 -6.82 9.88 12.74
C LEU A 154 -7.50 10.35 11.45
N HIS A 155 -6.83 10.21 10.31
CA HIS A 155 -7.37 10.66 9.03
C HIS A 155 -8.41 9.70 8.45
N LEU A 156 -8.28 8.38 8.64
CA LEU A 156 -9.29 7.41 8.18
C LEU A 156 -10.66 7.65 8.83
N ARG A 157 -10.70 8.02 10.11
CA ARG A 157 -11.94 8.34 10.83
C ARG A 157 -12.73 9.51 10.21
N LEU A 158 -12.12 10.31 9.35
CA LEU A 158 -12.80 11.41 8.66
C LEU A 158 -13.74 10.93 7.55
N ILE A 159 -13.53 9.73 7.02
CA ILE A 159 -14.37 9.14 5.96
C ILE A 159 -15.11 7.88 6.41
N GLU A 160 -14.73 7.29 7.54
CA GLU A 160 -15.45 6.18 8.16
C GLU A 160 -16.60 6.70 9.04
N ARG A 161 -17.70 5.96 9.04
CA ARG A 161 -18.86 6.18 9.89
C ARG A 161 -18.66 5.43 11.21
N SER A 162 -18.77 6.18 12.31
CA SER A 162 -18.71 5.64 13.68
C SER A 162 -19.91 4.77 14.03
#